data_AF-A0A932KNZ1-F1
#
_entry.id   AF-A0A932KNZ1-F1
#
_cell.length_a   1.000
_cell.length_b   1.000
_cell.length_c   1.000
_cell.angle_alpha   90.00
_cell.angle_beta   90.00
_cell.angle_gamma   90.00
#
_symmetry.space_group_name_H-M   'P 1'
#
loop_
_entity.id
_entity.type
_entity.pdbx_description
1 polymer ?
#
loop_
_entity_poly.entity_id
_entity_poly.type
_entity_poly.pdbx_seq_one_letter_code
_entity_poly.pdbx_strand_id
1 'polypeptide(L)'
;MRTEWTLVTAVLLSLFLSFAPWAAPVRAAEPGPEIVHKPDAYYFPGFRIDIQTEIRTVQEAQDARCYFRAKGQGDFHFVDMGRVQESLYYGVLPAPWVDTKAVEYYFSAVTADGRVTKSKTFEIREMETAEAGEWRNLGRQVKEEAKDRLEDEIRKRLWEKYQELLPRWQQATQQGDLVVKTEAASSKGAAGFRDSMNVRAGQPPPGGTGSAPSASSGRGGSGAATAMGALVVVGAGAYALSGGIGKKIKEAVCESKAGDWGGPWGGMDCLSKSETGTWSMTIKSDCSYTGAWTAKAWSNSFSGSISGDSLTGTVSSPSCGTISFSGSVSGNSVSGSYSYSTSGSGSWSGSKK
;
A
#
# COMPACT_ATOMS: atom_id res chain seq x y z
N MET A 1 7.52 -52.69 60.56
CA MET A 1 6.80 -51.43 60.27
C MET A 1 7.67 -50.25 59.80
N ARG A 2 9.00 -50.35 59.66
CA ARG A 2 9.86 -49.21 59.22
C ARG A 2 10.40 -49.30 57.78
N THR A 3 10.14 -50.39 57.05
CA THR A 3 10.76 -50.65 55.74
C THR A 3 9.90 -50.30 54.52
N GLU A 4 8.62 -49.94 54.70
CA GLU A 4 7.72 -49.66 53.57
C GLU A 4 7.72 -48.19 53.12
N TRP A 5 8.15 -47.26 53.98
CA TRP A 5 8.21 -45.83 53.64
C TRP A 5 9.39 -45.48 52.72
N THR A 6 10.48 -46.25 52.72
CA THR A 6 11.66 -46.01 51.88
C THR A 6 11.41 -46.29 50.40
N LEU A 7 10.53 -47.25 50.07
CA LEU A 7 10.23 -47.61 48.68
C LEU A 7 9.33 -46.57 47.99
N VAL A 8 8.33 -46.03 48.71
CA VAL A 8 7.42 -45.01 48.16
C VAL A 8 8.17 -43.69 47.88
N THR A 9 9.14 -43.34 48.72
CA THR A 9 9.92 -42.11 48.56
C THR A 9 10.87 -42.18 47.35
N ALA A 10 11.45 -43.36 47.08
CA ALA A 10 12.36 -43.55 45.94
C ALA A 10 11.64 -43.50 44.58
N VAL A 11 10.39 -43.98 44.51
CA VAL A 11 9.57 -43.95 43.27
C VAL A 11 9.04 -42.53 42.97
N LEU A 12 8.72 -41.74 44.00
CA LEU A 12 8.31 -40.34 43.81
C LEU A 12 9.48 -39.44 43.38
N LEU A 13 10.70 -39.71 43.86
CA LEU A 13 11.89 -38.94 43.48
C LEU A 13 12.35 -39.23 42.03
N SER A 14 12.17 -40.46 41.53
CA SER A 14 12.50 -40.82 40.14
C SER A 14 11.50 -40.28 39.11
N LEU A 15 10.24 -40.05 39.51
CA LEU A 15 9.23 -39.41 38.66
C LEU A 15 9.52 -37.91 38.45
N PHE A 16 10.13 -37.22 39.42
CA PHE A 16 10.47 -35.80 39.28
C PHE A 16 11.74 -35.56 38.44
N LEU A 17 12.65 -36.53 38.34
CA LEU A 17 13.88 -36.41 37.54
C LEU A 17 13.67 -36.74 36.05
N SER A 18 12.57 -37.40 35.69
CA SER A 18 12.22 -37.69 34.29
C SER A 18 11.50 -36.55 33.57
N PHE A 19 11.08 -35.51 34.30
CA PHE A 19 10.63 -34.22 33.77
C PHE A 19 11.73 -33.16 33.88
N ALA A 20 12.98 -33.49 33.54
CA ALA A 20 13.92 -32.44 33.20
C ALA A 20 13.35 -31.76 31.94
N PRO A 21 12.83 -30.51 32.00
CA PRO A 21 12.43 -29.82 30.80
C PRO A 21 13.70 -29.72 29.98
N TRP A 22 13.81 -30.52 28.91
CA TRP A 22 14.83 -30.32 27.90
C TRP A 22 14.74 -28.86 27.53
N ALA A 23 15.77 -28.10 27.91
CA ALA A 23 15.87 -26.70 27.61
C ALA A 23 15.73 -26.63 26.08
N ALA A 24 14.55 -26.21 25.62
CA ALA A 24 14.33 -26.01 24.21
C ALA A 24 15.46 -25.08 23.75
N PRO A 25 16.14 -25.40 22.63
CA PRO A 25 17.20 -24.53 22.16
C PRO A 25 16.64 -23.13 22.06
N VAL A 26 17.22 -22.19 22.81
CA VAL A 26 16.88 -20.77 22.72
C VAL A 26 17.30 -20.36 21.32
N ARG A 27 16.36 -20.39 20.38
CA ARG A 27 16.60 -19.98 19.01
C ARG A 27 16.93 -18.49 19.07
N ALA A 28 18.14 -18.14 18.63
CA ALA A 28 18.54 -16.74 18.52
C ALA A 28 17.44 -16.01 17.72
N ALA A 29 16.93 -14.92 18.27
CA ALA A 29 15.89 -14.15 17.62
C ALA A 29 16.39 -13.75 16.22
N GLU A 30 15.66 -14.16 15.18
CA GLU A 30 15.98 -13.75 13.82
C GLU A 30 15.97 -12.22 13.75
N PRO A 31 16.88 -11.59 13.00
CA PRO A 31 16.89 -10.14 12.88
C PRO A 31 15.52 -9.64 12.42
N GLY A 32 15.08 -8.51 12.97
CA GLY A 32 13.84 -7.87 12.54
C GLY A 32 13.92 -7.41 11.07
N PRO A 33 12.77 -7.08 10.44
CA PRO A 33 12.77 -6.53 9.09
C PRO A 33 13.61 -5.25 9.02
N GLU A 34 14.51 -5.17 8.04
CA GLU A 34 15.30 -3.98 7.76
C GLU A 34 14.53 -3.08 6.78
N ILE A 35 14.35 -1.81 7.13
CA ILE A 35 13.65 -0.83 6.29
C ILE A 35 14.68 0.11 5.66
N VAL A 36 14.84 0.03 4.35
CA VAL A 36 15.76 0.85 3.54
C VAL A 36 14.96 1.85 2.73
N HIS A 37 15.25 3.14 2.92
CA HIS A 37 14.57 4.23 2.23
C HIS A 37 15.55 5.34 1.87
N LYS A 38 15.41 5.88 0.65
CA LYS A 38 16.10 7.07 0.17
C LYS A 38 15.08 8.22 0.11
N PRO A 39 15.12 9.17 1.05
CA PRO A 39 14.16 10.26 1.08
C PRO A 39 14.38 11.20 -0.10
N ASP A 40 13.28 11.65 -0.70
CA ASP A 40 13.31 12.77 -1.63
C ASP A 40 13.70 14.06 -0.89
N ALA A 41 14.41 14.94 -1.60
CA ALA A 41 14.87 16.19 -1.01
C ALA A 41 13.73 17.21 -0.83
N TYR A 42 12.71 17.16 -1.70
CA TYR A 42 11.66 18.15 -1.75
C TYR A 42 10.33 17.62 -2.32
N TYR A 43 9.22 18.25 -1.94
CA TYR A 43 7.89 18.07 -2.54
C TYR A 43 7.37 19.37 -3.16
N PHE A 44 6.43 19.25 -4.11
CA PHE A 44 5.70 20.38 -4.66
C PHE A 44 4.42 20.63 -3.86
N PRO A 45 4.18 21.85 -3.35
CA PRO A 45 2.99 22.16 -2.58
C PRO A 45 1.72 21.93 -3.41
N GLY A 46 0.67 21.39 -2.80
CA GLY A 46 -0.59 21.08 -3.48
C GLY A 46 -0.59 19.80 -4.32
N PHE A 47 0.52 19.06 -4.37
CA PHE A 47 0.62 17.76 -5.03
C PHE A 47 0.85 16.64 -4.04
N ARG A 48 0.38 15.43 -4.40
CA ARG A 48 0.60 14.22 -3.60
C ARG A 48 2.07 13.81 -3.65
N ILE A 49 2.54 13.15 -2.61
CA ILE A 49 3.94 12.72 -2.50
C ILE A 49 4.02 11.21 -2.69
N ASP A 50 4.77 10.77 -3.69
CA ASP A 50 5.11 9.38 -3.89
C ASP A 50 6.17 8.95 -2.88
N ILE A 51 5.95 7.81 -2.22
CA ILE A 51 6.91 7.26 -1.27
C ILE A 51 7.13 5.78 -1.55
N GLN A 52 8.40 5.38 -1.56
CA GLN A 52 8.81 4.01 -1.80
C GLN A 52 9.79 3.57 -0.72
N THR A 53 9.65 2.36 -0.21
CA THR A 53 10.61 1.79 0.73
C THR A 53 10.87 0.33 0.40
N GLU A 54 12.11 -0.09 0.60
CA GLU A 54 12.48 -1.50 0.56
C GLU A 54 12.40 -2.06 1.99
N ILE A 55 11.67 -3.17 2.17
CA ILE A 55 11.58 -3.89 3.45
C ILE A 55 12.21 -5.26 3.24
N ARG A 56 13.42 -5.45 3.78
CA ARG A 56 14.19 -6.70 3.70
C ARG A 56 13.94 -7.53 4.94
N THR A 57 13.48 -8.75 4.76
CA THR A 57 13.09 -9.61 5.87
C THR A 57 13.11 -11.06 5.43
N VAL A 58 13.44 -11.96 6.35
CA VAL A 58 13.39 -13.41 6.13
C VAL A 58 11.93 -13.87 5.95
N GLN A 59 11.01 -13.20 6.63
CA GLN A 59 9.58 -13.47 6.58
C GLN A 59 8.86 -12.32 5.88
N GLU A 60 7.92 -12.60 4.97
CA GLU A 60 7.13 -11.56 4.31
C GLU A 60 6.48 -10.59 5.32
N ALA A 61 6.56 -9.29 5.05
CA ALA A 61 5.85 -8.30 5.85
C ALA A 61 4.34 -8.42 5.58
N GLN A 62 3.58 -8.66 6.65
CA GLN A 62 2.13 -8.77 6.61
C GLN A 62 1.46 -7.41 6.38
N ASP A 63 2.04 -6.35 6.93
CA ASP A 63 1.55 -4.98 6.83
C ASP A 63 2.70 -3.99 6.73
N ALA A 64 2.51 -2.93 5.95
CA ALA A 64 3.46 -1.83 5.77
C ALA A 64 2.70 -0.51 5.70
N ARG A 65 3.09 0.45 6.54
CA ARG A 65 2.42 1.75 6.63
C ARG A 65 3.46 2.88 6.63
N CYS A 66 3.09 4.00 6.02
CA CYS A 66 3.82 5.25 6.20
C CYS A 66 3.03 6.16 7.12
N TYR A 67 3.62 6.51 8.26
CA TYR A 67 3.10 7.49 9.17
C TYR A 67 3.67 8.85 8.80
N PHE A 68 2.82 9.87 8.68
CA PHE A 68 3.20 11.21 8.24
C PHE A 68 2.47 12.30 9.02
N ARG A 69 3.07 13.50 9.05
CA ARG A 69 2.44 14.74 9.55
C ARG A 69 3.11 15.96 8.96
N ALA A 70 2.40 17.09 8.93
CA ALA A 70 3.04 18.37 8.70
C ALA A 70 3.95 18.71 9.90
N LYS A 71 5.13 19.29 9.65
CA LYS A 71 6.09 19.63 10.70
C LYS A 71 5.46 20.60 11.71
N GLY A 72 5.56 20.26 13.00
CA GLY A 72 4.95 21.02 14.10
C GLY A 72 3.52 20.59 14.47
N GLN A 73 2.89 19.69 13.72
CA GLN A 73 1.63 19.07 14.13
C GLN A 73 1.85 17.99 15.19
N GLY A 74 0.86 17.78 16.06
CA GLY A 74 0.96 16.83 17.17
C GLY A 74 0.90 15.37 16.73
N ASP A 75 -0.13 15.03 15.96
CA ASP A 75 -0.46 13.64 15.65
C ASP A 75 0.08 13.17 14.31
N PHE A 76 0.50 11.91 14.26
CA PHE A 76 0.82 11.22 13.02
C PHE A 76 -0.44 10.58 12.44
N HIS A 77 -0.62 10.80 11.15
CA HIS A 77 -1.57 10.11 10.31
C HIS A 77 -0.87 8.97 9.57
N PHE A 78 -1.59 8.03 8.95
CA PHE A 78 -0.93 7.01 8.14
C PHE A 78 -1.66 6.70 6.83
N VAL A 79 -0.89 6.22 5.87
CA VAL A 79 -1.37 5.55 4.66
C VAL A 79 -0.86 4.11 4.63
N ASP A 80 -1.71 3.20 4.18
CA ASP A 80 -1.30 1.82 3.91
C ASP A 80 -0.42 1.78 2.66
N MET A 81 0.67 1.02 2.70
CA MET A 81 1.56 0.83 1.57
C MET A 81 1.25 -0.47 0.85
N GLY A 82 1.15 -0.42 -0.47
CA GLY A 82 1.01 -1.59 -1.32
C GLY A 82 2.37 -2.20 -1.66
N ARG A 83 2.50 -3.52 -1.53
CA ARG A 83 3.63 -4.27 -2.08
C ARG A 83 3.58 -4.22 -3.61
N VAL A 84 4.67 -3.79 -4.24
CA VAL A 84 4.83 -3.68 -5.71
C VAL A 84 5.77 -4.77 -6.23
N GLN A 85 6.82 -5.11 -5.46
CA GLN A 85 7.74 -6.22 -5.74
C GLN A 85 8.06 -6.96 -4.45
N GLU A 86 8.94 -7.97 -4.49
CA GLU A 86 9.18 -8.85 -3.35
C GLU A 86 9.53 -8.08 -2.06
N SER A 87 10.41 -7.08 -2.13
CA SER A 87 10.79 -6.22 -1.01
C SER A 87 10.35 -4.76 -1.17
N LEU A 88 9.76 -4.37 -2.29
CA LEU A 88 9.42 -2.97 -2.60
C LEU A 88 7.97 -2.65 -2.25
N TYR A 89 7.79 -1.62 -1.42
CA TYR A 89 6.50 -1.11 -1.00
C TYR A 89 6.32 0.33 -1.46
N TYR A 90 5.10 0.67 -1.87
CA TYR A 90 4.74 1.97 -2.41
C TYR A 90 3.52 2.54 -1.69
N GLY A 91 3.54 3.83 -1.43
CA GLY A 91 2.41 4.58 -0.90
C GLY A 91 2.35 5.97 -1.51
N VAL A 92 1.20 6.63 -1.33
CA VAL A 92 0.98 8.00 -1.79
C VAL A 92 0.48 8.82 -0.61
N LEU A 93 1.26 9.81 -0.20
CA LEU A 93 0.83 10.75 0.84
C LEU A 93 -0.15 11.78 0.23
N PRO A 94 -1.14 12.24 1.01
CA PRO A 94 -2.03 13.31 0.56
C PRO A 94 -1.24 14.59 0.29
N ALA A 95 -1.83 15.47 -0.52
CA ALA A 95 -1.21 16.75 -0.85
C ALA A 95 -1.08 17.65 0.41
N PRO A 96 0.16 18.06 0.79
CA PRO A 96 0.35 19.02 1.87
C PRO A 96 -0.25 20.39 1.49
N TRP A 97 -0.70 21.14 2.49
CA TRP A 97 -1.15 22.52 2.27
C TRP A 97 -0.02 23.41 1.77
N VAL A 98 -0.38 24.48 1.06
CA VAL A 98 0.55 25.46 0.49
C VAL A 98 1.38 26.22 1.55
N ASP A 99 0.96 26.21 2.82
CA ASP A 99 1.67 26.82 3.94
C ASP A 99 2.59 25.82 4.69
N THR A 100 2.47 24.53 4.41
CA THR A 100 3.28 23.49 5.05
C THR A 100 4.71 23.60 4.55
N LYS A 101 5.67 23.76 5.47
CA LYS A 101 7.10 23.94 5.14
C LYS A 101 7.84 22.62 4.96
N ALA A 102 7.41 21.60 5.70
CA ALA A 102 8.02 20.28 5.69
C ALA A 102 7.01 19.24 6.15
N VAL A 103 7.19 18.02 5.67
CA VAL A 103 6.45 16.83 6.10
C VAL A 103 7.43 15.90 6.80
N GLU A 104 7.08 15.48 8.02
CA GLU A 104 7.81 14.47 8.78
C GLU A 104 7.11 13.13 8.59
N TYR A 105 7.87 12.08 8.30
CA TYR A 105 7.30 10.75 8.09
C TYR A 105 8.25 9.62 8.53
N TYR A 106 7.68 8.44 8.80
CA TYR A 106 8.43 7.21 9.05
C TYR A 106 7.63 5.99 8.59
N PHE A 107 8.32 4.88 8.33
CA PHE A 107 7.71 3.63 7.92
C PHE A 107 7.57 2.69 9.11
N SER A 108 6.51 1.89 9.11
CA SER A 108 6.29 0.80 10.05
C SER A 108 5.96 -0.46 9.26
N ALA A 109 6.66 -1.55 9.56
CA ALA A 109 6.41 -2.87 9.00
C ALA A 109 6.03 -3.85 10.10
N VAL A 110 5.07 -4.74 9.83
CA VAL A 110 4.65 -5.82 10.72
C VAL A 110 4.91 -7.15 10.02
N THR A 111 5.69 -8.04 10.63
CA THR A 111 5.93 -9.40 10.11
C THR A 111 4.81 -10.36 10.52
N ALA A 112 4.75 -11.54 9.90
CA ALA A 112 3.73 -12.55 10.18
C ALA A 112 3.69 -13.04 11.63
N ASP A 113 4.82 -12.95 12.36
CA ASP A 113 4.92 -13.26 13.79
C ASP A 113 4.53 -12.07 14.71
N GLY A 114 4.06 -10.96 14.13
CA GLY A 114 3.59 -9.79 14.86
C GLY A 114 4.70 -8.83 15.32
N ARG A 115 5.97 -9.05 14.94
CA ARG A 115 7.03 -8.08 15.25
C ARG A 115 6.85 -6.82 14.43
N VAL A 116 6.95 -5.67 15.11
CA VAL A 116 6.82 -4.34 14.50
C VAL A 116 8.20 -3.70 14.44
N THR A 117 8.62 -3.26 13.26
CA THR A 117 9.84 -2.45 13.09
C THR A 117 9.50 -1.10 12.50
N LYS A 118 10.17 -0.07 13.01
CA LYS A 118 10.02 1.31 12.55
C LYS A 118 11.33 1.80 11.96
N SER A 119 11.24 2.58 10.89
CA SER A 119 12.38 3.34 10.41
C SER A 119 12.68 4.52 11.33
N LYS A 120 13.80 5.21 11.07
CA LYS A 120 13.99 6.59 11.54
C LYS A 120 12.92 7.51 10.93
N THR A 121 12.72 8.67 11.54
CA THR A 121 11.93 9.74 10.96
C THR A 121 12.73 10.44 9.86
N PHE A 122 12.06 10.71 8.75
CA PHE A 122 12.55 11.46 7.61
C PHE A 122 11.82 12.79 7.52
N GLU A 123 12.46 13.78 6.91
CA GLU A 123 11.90 15.10 6.63
C GLU A 123 12.01 15.34 5.13
N ILE A 124 10.90 15.69 4.50
CA ILE A 124 10.87 16.21 3.12
C ILE A 124 10.40 17.66 3.15
N ARG A 125 11.13 18.54 2.46
CA ARG A 125 10.88 20.00 2.51
C ARG A 125 10.05 20.46 1.33
N GLU A 126 9.32 21.54 1.51
CA GLU A 126 8.69 22.22 0.39
C GLU A 126 9.78 22.71 -0.60
N MET A 127 9.61 22.46 -1.89
CA MET A 127 10.47 23.06 -2.91
C MET A 127 10.24 24.57 -2.92
N GLU A 128 11.30 25.36 -2.75
CA GLU A 128 11.20 26.81 -2.86
C GLU A 128 11.00 27.21 -4.33
N THR A 129 9.78 27.61 -4.66
CA THR A 129 9.44 28.21 -5.95
C THR A 129 9.07 29.67 -5.75
N ALA A 130 9.29 30.51 -6.77
CA ALA A 130 8.92 31.93 -6.72
C ALA A 130 7.41 32.07 -6.43
N GLU A 131 6.60 31.21 -7.03
CA GLU A 131 5.16 31.11 -6.80
C GLU A 131 4.86 30.80 -5.34
N ALA A 132 5.47 29.76 -4.75
CA ALA A 132 5.28 29.41 -3.34
C ALA A 132 5.65 30.57 -2.38
N GLY A 133 6.62 31.41 -2.77
CA GLY A 133 6.96 32.64 -2.07
C GLY A 133 5.84 33.70 -2.12
N GLU A 134 5.30 33.97 -3.30
CA GLU A 134 4.17 34.89 -3.48
C GLU A 134 2.93 34.43 -2.68
N TRP A 135 2.67 33.12 -2.64
CA TRP A 135 1.53 32.56 -1.92
C TRP A 135 1.62 32.69 -0.41
N ARG A 136 2.80 32.50 0.17
CA ARG A 136 3.02 32.78 1.61
C ARG A 136 2.73 34.24 1.98
N ASN A 137 2.89 35.15 1.03
CA ASN A 137 2.59 36.56 1.24
C ASN A 137 1.08 36.83 1.10
N LEU A 138 0.41 36.22 0.12
CA LEU A 138 -1.03 36.36 -0.07
C LEU A 138 -1.84 35.68 1.05
N GLY A 139 -1.46 34.49 1.49
CA GLY A 139 -2.14 33.78 2.58
C GLY A 139 -2.15 34.53 3.92
N ARG A 140 -1.23 35.49 4.12
CA ARG A 140 -1.22 36.37 5.30
C ARG A 140 -2.22 37.53 5.23
N GLN A 141 -2.70 37.89 4.04
CA GLN A 141 -3.54 39.07 3.83
C GLN A 141 -5.03 38.73 3.65
N VAL A 142 -5.37 37.47 3.41
CA VAL A 142 -6.68 37.05 2.91
C VAL A 142 -7.52 36.45 4.05
N LYS A 143 -8.78 36.90 4.20
CA LYS A 143 -9.78 36.31 5.12
C LYS A 143 -10.09 34.86 4.71
N GLU A 144 -10.44 33.99 5.66
CA GLU A 144 -10.68 32.54 5.46
C GLU A 144 -11.51 32.21 4.20
N GLU A 145 -12.62 32.90 3.95
CA GLU A 145 -13.49 32.61 2.79
C GLU A 145 -12.84 32.89 1.43
N ALA A 146 -11.87 33.80 1.39
CA ALA A 146 -11.11 34.08 0.18
C ALA A 146 -9.87 33.19 0.06
N LYS A 147 -9.51 32.44 1.12
CA LYS A 147 -8.42 31.46 1.10
C LYS A 147 -8.73 30.31 0.15
N ASP A 148 -9.94 29.74 0.23
CA ASP A 148 -10.32 28.61 -0.62
C ASP A 148 -10.32 28.94 -2.12
N ARG A 149 -10.86 30.12 -2.49
CA ARG A 149 -10.84 30.58 -3.89
C ARG A 149 -9.44 30.85 -4.40
N LEU A 150 -8.61 31.47 -3.56
CA LEU A 150 -7.22 31.72 -3.88
C LEU A 150 -6.52 30.39 -4.12
N GLU A 151 -6.72 29.40 -3.26
CA GLU A 151 -6.11 28.07 -3.38
C GLU A 151 -6.46 27.32 -4.67
N ASP A 152 -7.69 27.46 -5.16
CA ASP A 152 -8.04 26.87 -6.45
C ASP A 152 -7.33 27.56 -7.62
N GLU A 153 -7.19 28.89 -7.59
CA GLU A 153 -6.38 29.62 -8.58
C GLU A 153 -4.90 29.24 -8.50
N ILE A 154 -4.36 29.08 -7.28
CA ILE A 154 -2.98 28.60 -7.04
C ILE A 154 -2.79 27.28 -7.73
N ARG A 155 -3.66 26.33 -7.43
CA ARG A 155 -3.58 24.98 -7.94
C ARG A 155 -3.60 25.00 -9.46
N LYS A 156 -4.48 25.78 -10.05
CA LYS A 156 -4.55 25.92 -11.51
C LYS A 156 -3.22 26.43 -12.09
N ARG A 157 -2.62 27.47 -11.51
CA ARG A 157 -1.31 28.01 -11.97
C ARG A 157 -0.17 27.02 -11.77
N LEU A 158 -0.09 26.40 -10.59
CA LEU A 158 0.92 25.38 -10.31
C LEU A 158 0.76 24.20 -11.25
N TRP A 159 -0.47 23.78 -11.50
CA TRP A 159 -0.78 22.71 -12.43
C TRP A 159 -0.30 23.04 -13.84
N GLU A 160 -0.68 24.20 -14.40
CA GLU A 160 -0.27 24.64 -15.73
C GLU A 160 1.26 24.66 -15.88
N LYS A 161 1.99 25.06 -14.83
CA LYS A 161 3.45 25.19 -14.84
C LYS A 161 4.19 23.86 -14.61
N TYR A 162 3.70 23.03 -13.69
CA TYR A 162 4.44 21.85 -13.20
C TYR A 162 3.90 20.53 -13.72
N GLN A 163 2.77 20.48 -14.43
CA GLN A 163 2.15 19.23 -14.91
C GLN A 163 3.11 18.31 -15.69
N GLU A 164 4.03 18.87 -16.48
CA GLU A 164 5.00 18.07 -17.24
C GLU A 164 6.07 17.42 -16.37
N LEU A 165 6.32 17.98 -15.18
CA LEU A 165 7.25 17.45 -14.18
C LEU A 165 6.58 16.46 -13.22
N LEU A 166 5.25 16.41 -13.20
CA LEU A 166 4.51 15.48 -12.35
C LEU A 166 4.60 14.05 -12.93
N PRO A 167 4.61 13.03 -12.05
CA PRO A 167 4.40 11.64 -12.47
C PRO A 167 3.13 11.52 -13.33
N ARG A 168 3.15 10.67 -14.36
CA ARG A 168 2.03 10.51 -15.30
C ARG A 168 0.68 10.23 -14.64
N TRP A 169 0.68 9.52 -13.51
CA TRP A 169 -0.56 9.20 -12.77
C TRP A 169 -1.17 10.43 -12.07
N GLN A 170 -0.38 11.47 -11.82
CA GLN A 170 -0.84 12.76 -11.30
C GLN A 170 -1.25 13.73 -12.40
N GLN A 171 -0.98 13.46 -13.68
CA GLN A 171 -1.37 14.33 -14.80
C GLN A 171 -2.86 14.14 -15.10
N ALA A 172 -3.52 15.23 -15.48
CA ALA A 172 -4.92 15.26 -15.88
C ALA A 172 -5.02 14.62 -17.24
N THR A 173 -5.86 13.60 -17.32
CA THR A 173 -6.25 13.04 -18.60
C THR A 173 -7.04 14.12 -19.35
N GLN A 174 -7.00 14.10 -20.69
CA GLN A 174 -7.71 15.08 -21.54
C GLN A 174 -9.24 15.06 -21.39
N GLN A 175 -9.80 14.25 -20.50
CA GLN A 175 -11.23 13.96 -20.36
C GLN A 175 -11.93 14.67 -19.18
N GLY A 176 -11.38 15.80 -18.73
CA GLY A 176 -11.98 16.61 -17.66
C GLY A 176 -11.53 16.16 -16.27
N ASP A 177 -11.84 16.99 -15.27
CA ASP A 177 -11.30 17.00 -13.90
C ASP A 177 -10.81 15.65 -13.38
N LEU A 178 -9.66 15.68 -12.71
CA LEU A 178 -9.01 14.55 -12.06
C LEU A 178 -9.92 13.97 -10.96
N VAL A 179 -10.96 13.22 -11.34
CA VAL A 179 -11.83 12.49 -10.41
C VAL A 179 -11.06 11.26 -9.96
N VAL A 180 -10.22 11.44 -8.96
CA VAL A 180 -9.71 10.32 -8.17
C VAL A 180 -10.91 9.72 -7.44
N LYS A 181 -11.52 8.68 -8.03
CA LYS A 181 -12.52 7.87 -7.34
C LYS A 181 -11.86 7.10 -6.20
N THR A 182 -11.70 7.77 -5.06
CA THR A 182 -11.57 7.10 -3.76
C THR A 182 -12.76 7.51 -2.91
N GLU A 183 -13.96 7.09 -3.33
CA GLU A 183 -15.15 7.14 -2.49
C GLU A 183 -15.12 5.96 -1.52
N ALA A 184 -14.60 6.22 -0.33
CA ALA A 184 -14.91 5.47 0.88
C ALA A 184 -14.99 6.48 2.04
N ALA A 185 -15.96 6.25 2.94
CA ALA A 185 -16.51 7.24 3.86
C ALA A 185 -15.49 8.09 4.65
N SER A 186 -15.56 9.40 4.43
CA SER A 186 -15.18 10.53 5.31
C SER A 186 -14.44 10.16 6.62
N SER A 187 -13.12 10.02 6.57
CA SER A 187 -12.27 10.36 7.70
C SER A 187 -12.06 11.87 7.74
N LYS A 188 -12.12 12.51 8.92
CA LYS A 188 -11.67 13.91 9.09
C LYS A 188 -10.26 14.03 8.50
N GLY A 189 -10.05 14.96 7.57
CA GLY A 189 -8.76 15.17 6.91
C GLY A 189 -7.63 15.38 7.93
N ALA A 190 -6.41 14.94 7.57
CA ALA A 190 -5.23 15.21 8.37
C ALA A 190 -4.97 16.73 8.41
N ALA A 191 -4.73 17.29 9.60
CA ALA A 191 -4.40 18.71 9.72
C ALA A 191 -3.15 19.04 8.88
N GLY A 192 -3.25 20.03 8.00
CA GLY A 192 -2.17 20.37 7.06
C GLY A 192 -2.17 19.54 5.77
N PHE A 193 -3.21 18.76 5.47
CA PHE A 193 -3.40 18.08 4.18
C PHE A 193 -4.78 18.36 3.56
N ARG A 194 -4.85 18.46 2.23
CA ARG A 194 -6.09 18.85 1.50
C ARG A 194 -6.98 17.66 1.15
N ASP A 195 -6.38 16.52 0.82
CA ASP A 195 -7.12 15.35 0.35
C ASP A 195 -7.70 14.53 1.50
N SER A 196 -9.00 14.20 1.38
CA SER A 196 -9.63 13.13 2.14
C SER A 196 -9.26 11.78 1.52
N MET A 197 -8.02 11.35 1.69
CA MET A 197 -7.73 9.91 1.62
C MET A 197 -8.30 9.23 2.86
N ASN A 198 -8.49 7.91 2.81
CA ASN A 198 -8.75 7.09 4.00
C ASN A 198 -7.57 7.20 4.95
N VAL A 199 -7.56 8.25 5.75
CA VAL A 199 -6.54 8.52 6.75
C VAL A 199 -7.13 8.11 8.07
N ARG A 200 -6.71 6.95 8.58
CA ARG A 200 -7.03 6.58 9.96
C ARG A 200 -6.06 7.33 10.87
N ALA A 201 -6.60 7.99 11.90
CA ALA A 201 -5.78 8.49 12.99
C ALA A 201 -5.06 7.29 13.62
N GLY A 202 -3.74 7.25 13.51
CA GLY A 202 -2.93 6.23 14.15
C GLY A 202 -2.58 6.71 15.55
N GLN A 203 -3.11 6.06 16.58
CA GLN A 203 -2.52 6.23 17.91
C GLN A 203 -1.12 5.61 17.86
N PRO A 204 -0.04 6.35 18.17
CA PRO A 204 1.30 5.79 18.15
C PRO A 204 1.32 4.54 19.04
N PRO A 205 1.91 3.41 18.59
CA PRO A 205 1.93 2.21 19.43
C PRO A 205 2.67 2.57 20.73
N PRO A 206 2.13 2.21 21.90
CA PRO A 206 2.67 2.60 23.18
C PRO A 206 4.14 2.17 23.24
N GLY A 207 5.03 3.17 23.31
CA GLY A 207 6.46 2.95 23.41
C GLY A 207 6.75 2.20 24.68
N GLY A 208 7.20 0.95 24.52
CA GLY A 208 7.68 0.13 25.62
C GLY A 208 8.88 0.80 26.29
N THR A 209 8.70 1.14 27.57
CA THR A 209 9.78 1.24 28.54
C THR A 209 9.54 0.14 29.56
N GLY A 210 10.51 -0.74 29.72
CA GLY A 210 10.42 -1.92 30.57
C GLY A 210 10.70 -1.65 32.05
N SER A 211 10.41 -2.71 32.84
CA SER A 211 10.63 -2.93 34.30
C SER A 211 9.43 -2.52 35.18
N ALA A 212 8.84 -3.34 36.05
CA ALA A 212 9.16 -4.67 36.61
C ALA A 212 7.84 -5.31 37.15
N PRO A 213 7.84 -6.55 37.69
CA PRO A 213 6.61 -7.34 37.89
C PRO A 213 5.87 -6.96 39.17
N SER A 214 4.57 -6.75 39.06
CA SER A 214 3.67 -6.69 40.21
C SER A 214 2.99 -8.05 40.37
N ALA A 215 3.53 -8.85 41.28
CA ALA A 215 2.79 -9.93 41.89
C ALA A 215 1.56 -9.34 42.59
N SER A 216 0.36 -9.84 42.27
CA SER A 216 -0.74 -9.81 43.22
C SER A 216 -1.49 -11.13 43.17
N SER A 217 -1.44 -11.78 44.32
CA SER A 217 -2.20 -12.95 44.74
C SER A 217 -3.71 -12.68 44.73
N GLY A 218 -4.48 -13.59 44.16
CA GLY A 218 -5.95 -13.59 44.25
C GLY A 218 -6.51 -14.99 44.06
N ARG A 219 -7.02 -15.56 45.14
CA ARG A 219 -7.39 -16.95 45.38
C ARG A 219 -8.92 -17.12 45.23
N GLY A 220 -9.36 -18.26 44.68
CA GLY A 220 -10.71 -18.84 44.87
C GLY A 220 -11.79 -18.32 43.90
N GLY A 221 -12.70 -19.12 43.35
CA GLY A 221 -13.00 -20.52 43.61
C GLY A 221 -14.02 -21.05 42.59
N SER A 222 -14.14 -22.36 42.56
CA SER A 222 -15.07 -23.16 41.77
C SER A 222 -16.52 -22.96 42.19
N GLY A 223 -17.46 -22.98 41.23
CA GLY A 223 -18.90 -23.07 41.51
C GLY A 223 -19.70 -23.29 40.23
N ALA A 224 -20.41 -24.41 40.18
CA ALA A 224 -21.15 -24.92 39.03
C ALA A 224 -22.64 -24.49 39.00
N ALA A 225 -23.19 -24.49 37.79
CA ALA A 225 -24.53 -24.93 37.36
C ALA A 225 -25.81 -24.07 37.53
N THR A 226 -26.50 -23.91 36.38
CA THR A 226 -27.97 -23.86 36.11
C THR A 226 -28.80 -22.66 36.63
N ALA A 227 -29.81 -22.11 35.95
CA ALA A 227 -30.52 -22.40 34.70
C ALA A 227 -31.44 -21.20 34.30
N MET A 228 -31.72 -21.10 33.00
CA MET A 228 -32.94 -20.61 32.33
C MET A 228 -33.50 -19.18 32.53
N GLY A 229 -33.54 -18.45 31.41
CA GLY A 229 -34.81 -17.97 30.84
C GLY A 229 -35.07 -16.46 30.84
N ALA A 230 -34.78 -15.79 29.73
CA ALA A 230 -35.75 -14.94 29.01
C ALA A 230 -35.12 -14.43 27.70
N LEU A 231 -35.72 -14.87 26.61
CA LEU A 231 -35.40 -14.57 25.23
C LEU A 231 -36.14 -13.26 24.85
N VAL A 232 -35.42 -12.22 24.40
CA VAL A 232 -36.01 -11.17 23.56
C VAL A 232 -35.10 -11.00 22.36
N VAL A 233 -35.58 -11.51 21.23
CA VAL A 233 -35.00 -11.39 19.90
C VAL A 233 -35.53 -10.11 19.28
N VAL A 234 -34.65 -9.14 19.00
CA VAL A 234 -34.81 -8.20 17.87
C VAL A 234 -33.42 -7.82 17.34
N GLY A 235 -33.16 -8.13 16.07
CA GLY A 235 -32.20 -7.40 15.23
C GLY A 235 -30.81 -8.02 15.05
N ALA A 236 -30.71 -9.03 14.18
CA ALA A 236 -29.49 -9.38 13.47
C ALA A 236 -29.02 -8.20 12.57
N GLY A 237 -27.73 -7.97 12.30
CA GLY A 237 -26.61 -8.88 12.42
C GLY A 237 -25.24 -8.21 12.61
N ALA A 238 -24.34 -9.06 13.10
CA ALA A 238 -22.89 -8.95 13.09
C ALA A 238 -22.38 -8.66 11.66
N TYR A 239 -21.19 -8.10 11.41
CA TYR A 239 -19.89 -8.65 11.81
C TYR A 239 -18.81 -7.57 11.97
N ALA A 240 -18.09 -7.63 13.09
CA ALA A 240 -16.72 -7.15 13.21
C ALA A 240 -15.78 -8.17 12.55
N LEU A 241 -15.22 -7.82 11.39
CA LEU A 241 -14.14 -8.56 10.71
C LEU A 241 -13.14 -7.54 10.16
N SER A 242 -12.21 -7.07 10.99
CA SER A 242 -11.19 -6.07 10.62
C SER A 242 -9.85 -6.67 10.19
N GLY A 243 -9.83 -7.92 9.71
CA GLY A 243 -8.63 -8.57 9.20
C GLY A 243 -8.98 -9.53 8.06
N GLY A 244 -8.76 -9.11 6.82
CA GLY A 244 -8.93 -9.98 5.64
C GLY A 244 -9.79 -9.45 4.50
N ILE A 245 -10.46 -8.29 4.64
CA ILE A 245 -11.31 -7.75 3.57
C ILE A 245 -10.47 -7.25 2.38
N GLY A 246 -9.29 -6.66 2.61
CA GLY A 246 -8.44 -6.14 1.53
C GLY A 246 -7.96 -7.21 0.55
N LYS A 247 -7.68 -8.44 1.02
CA LYS A 247 -7.30 -9.57 0.16
C LYS A 247 -8.50 -10.09 -0.64
N LYS A 248 -9.66 -10.22 0.00
CA LYS A 248 -10.90 -10.68 -0.66
C LYS A 248 -11.44 -9.70 -1.71
N ILE A 249 -11.28 -8.38 -1.52
CA ILE A 249 -11.72 -7.40 -2.53
C ILE A 249 -10.83 -7.46 -3.77
N LYS A 250 -9.50 -7.59 -3.61
CA LYS A 250 -8.59 -7.74 -4.77
C LYS A 250 -8.87 -9.03 -5.53
N GLU A 251 -9.08 -10.14 -4.83
CA GLU A 251 -9.44 -11.43 -5.42
C GLU A 251 -10.78 -11.34 -6.19
N ALA A 252 -11.83 -10.73 -5.62
CA ALA A 252 -13.14 -10.63 -6.25
C ALA A 252 -13.14 -9.78 -7.55
N VAL A 253 -12.36 -8.70 -7.61
CA VAL A 253 -12.28 -7.86 -8.81
C VAL A 253 -11.63 -8.60 -9.97
N CYS A 254 -10.55 -9.33 -9.71
CA CYS A 254 -9.80 -10.03 -10.76
C CYS A 254 -10.44 -11.33 -11.19
N GLU A 255 -11.15 -12.02 -10.30
CA GLU A 255 -11.91 -13.22 -10.63
C GLU A 255 -12.95 -12.96 -11.73
N SER A 256 -13.62 -11.79 -11.70
CA SER A 256 -14.54 -11.39 -12.77
C SER A 256 -13.88 -11.20 -14.15
N LYS A 257 -12.58 -10.87 -14.15
CA LYS A 257 -11.78 -10.57 -15.35
C LYS A 257 -10.94 -11.76 -15.82
N ALA A 258 -10.78 -12.77 -14.97
CA ALA A 258 -10.00 -13.96 -15.25
C ALA A 258 -10.51 -14.67 -16.51
N GLY A 259 -9.57 -15.21 -17.30
CA GLY A 259 -9.83 -15.89 -18.56
C GLY A 259 -8.92 -15.41 -19.69
N ASP A 260 -9.22 -15.87 -20.89
CA ASP A 260 -8.45 -15.55 -22.09
C ASP A 260 -9.02 -14.34 -22.81
N TRP A 261 -8.13 -13.50 -23.29
CA TRP A 261 -8.42 -12.26 -23.99
C TRP A 261 -7.60 -12.21 -25.28
N GLY A 262 -8.09 -11.45 -26.26
CA GLY A 262 -7.31 -11.18 -27.45
C GLY A 262 -7.96 -10.17 -28.36
N GLY A 263 -7.18 -9.69 -29.32
CA GLY A 263 -7.66 -8.75 -30.32
C GLY A 263 -6.55 -8.22 -31.22
N PRO A 264 -6.86 -7.22 -32.06
CA PRO A 264 -5.89 -6.56 -32.91
C PRO A 264 -5.04 -5.52 -32.15
N TRP A 265 -3.84 -5.28 -32.64
CA TRP A 265 -3.03 -4.13 -32.27
C TRP A 265 -2.41 -3.47 -33.52
N GLY A 266 -2.04 -2.20 -33.39
CA GLY A 266 -1.34 -1.47 -34.44
C GLY A 266 -0.61 -0.24 -33.91
N GLY A 267 0.49 0.11 -34.56
CA GLY A 267 1.30 1.26 -34.20
C GLY A 267 2.60 1.36 -34.98
N MET A 268 3.56 2.06 -34.39
CA MET A 268 4.91 2.24 -34.90
C MET A 268 5.88 1.46 -34.03
N ASP A 269 6.72 0.63 -34.64
CA ASP A 269 7.81 -0.07 -33.95
C ASP A 269 8.94 0.89 -33.53
N CYS A 270 10.00 0.33 -32.92
CA CYS A 270 11.18 1.10 -32.51
C CYS A 270 12.05 1.63 -33.66
N LEU A 271 11.75 1.24 -34.90
CA LEU A 271 12.40 1.71 -36.12
C LEU A 271 11.47 2.65 -36.90
N SER A 272 10.39 3.13 -36.28
CA SER A 272 9.37 3.97 -36.92
C SER A 272 8.73 3.34 -38.16
N LYS A 273 8.59 2.02 -38.17
CA LYS A 273 7.82 1.27 -39.17
C LYS A 273 6.43 0.98 -38.64
N SER A 274 5.43 1.15 -39.49
CA SER A 274 4.07 0.75 -39.13
C SER A 274 3.97 -0.76 -39.05
N GLU A 275 3.48 -1.26 -37.93
CA GLU A 275 3.21 -2.66 -37.69
C GLU A 275 1.77 -2.86 -37.21
N THR A 276 1.20 -4.01 -37.57
CA THR A 276 -0.09 -4.48 -37.08
C THR A 276 0.01 -5.97 -36.79
N GLY A 277 -0.84 -6.44 -35.88
CA GLY A 277 -0.83 -7.84 -35.51
C GLY A 277 -1.99 -8.22 -34.61
N THR A 278 -1.89 -9.40 -34.02
CA THR A 278 -2.82 -9.89 -33.01
C THR A 278 -2.12 -10.05 -31.69
N TRP A 279 -2.90 -10.01 -30.62
CA TRP A 279 -2.42 -10.31 -29.28
C TRP A 279 -3.36 -11.30 -28.58
N SER A 280 -2.80 -12.07 -27.66
CA SER A 280 -3.55 -12.88 -26.70
C SER A 280 -2.99 -12.69 -25.30
N MET A 281 -3.84 -12.71 -24.28
CA MET A 281 -3.43 -12.69 -22.88
C MET A 281 -4.36 -13.57 -22.05
N THR A 282 -3.82 -14.19 -21.01
CA THR A 282 -4.60 -14.89 -19.98
C THR A 282 -4.48 -14.11 -18.68
N ILE A 283 -5.62 -13.61 -18.18
CA ILE A 283 -5.72 -12.97 -16.86
C ILE A 283 -5.98 -14.05 -15.83
N LYS A 284 -5.13 -14.14 -14.81
CA LYS A 284 -5.29 -15.06 -13.68
C LYS A 284 -6.14 -14.43 -12.57
N SER A 285 -6.66 -15.27 -11.68
CA SER A 285 -7.46 -14.83 -10.53
C SER A 285 -6.67 -13.99 -9.52
N ASP A 286 -5.35 -14.08 -9.52
CA ASP A 286 -4.44 -13.28 -8.67
C ASP A 286 -4.10 -11.89 -9.25
N CYS A 287 -4.85 -11.42 -10.26
CA CYS A 287 -4.62 -10.18 -10.98
C CYS A 287 -3.33 -10.13 -11.82
N SER A 288 -2.55 -11.21 -11.90
CA SER A 288 -1.43 -11.28 -12.85
C SER A 288 -1.93 -11.69 -14.24
N TYR A 289 -1.19 -11.30 -15.27
CA TYR A 289 -1.45 -11.81 -16.62
C TYR A 289 -0.17 -12.12 -17.37
N THR A 290 -0.30 -13.05 -18.30
CA THR A 290 0.73 -13.42 -19.27
C THR A 290 0.10 -13.45 -20.65
N GLY A 291 0.82 -12.97 -21.66
CA GLY A 291 0.30 -12.94 -23.03
C GLY A 291 1.40 -12.98 -24.07
N ALA A 292 0.98 -12.93 -25.34
CA ALA A 292 1.87 -12.82 -26.49
C ALA A 292 1.31 -11.83 -27.52
N TRP A 293 2.20 -11.06 -28.14
CA TRP A 293 1.91 -10.31 -29.35
C TRP A 293 2.50 -11.03 -30.53
N THR A 294 1.77 -11.05 -31.63
CA THR A 294 2.19 -11.70 -32.87
C THR A 294 2.04 -10.68 -33.99
N ALA A 295 3.17 -10.32 -34.59
CA ALA A 295 3.25 -9.64 -35.88
C ALA A 295 3.52 -10.68 -36.98
N LYS A 296 3.53 -10.25 -38.24
CA LYS A 296 3.84 -11.13 -39.38
C LYS A 296 5.20 -11.83 -39.28
N ALA A 297 6.18 -11.20 -38.65
CA ALA A 297 7.58 -11.66 -38.64
C ALA A 297 8.12 -12.06 -37.27
N TRP A 298 7.37 -11.81 -36.18
CA TRP A 298 7.87 -12.03 -34.83
C TRP A 298 6.74 -12.24 -33.83
N SER A 299 7.07 -12.89 -32.71
CA SER A 299 6.21 -13.02 -31.55
C SER A 299 6.99 -12.72 -30.27
N ASN A 300 6.39 -11.95 -29.35
CA ASN A 300 6.99 -11.62 -28.06
C ASN A 300 6.01 -11.97 -26.95
N SER A 301 6.51 -12.57 -25.87
CA SER A 301 5.72 -12.80 -24.65
C SER A 301 5.79 -11.57 -23.74
N PHE A 302 4.71 -11.28 -23.03
CA PHE A 302 4.64 -10.18 -22.08
C PHE A 302 3.91 -10.62 -20.80
N SER A 303 4.19 -9.92 -19.70
CA SER A 303 3.52 -10.17 -18.42
C SER A 303 3.31 -8.87 -17.65
N GLY A 304 2.28 -8.83 -16.81
CA GLY A 304 1.90 -7.63 -16.07
C GLY A 304 0.94 -7.91 -14.93
N SER A 305 0.37 -6.83 -14.40
CA SER A 305 -0.58 -6.88 -13.31
C SER A 305 -1.77 -5.95 -13.55
N ILE A 306 -2.89 -6.29 -12.93
CA ILE A 306 -4.13 -5.52 -12.96
C ILE A 306 -4.39 -4.91 -11.59
N SER A 307 -4.71 -3.62 -11.56
CA SER A 307 -5.14 -2.92 -10.36
C SER A 307 -6.46 -2.19 -10.65
N GLY A 308 -7.55 -2.67 -10.06
CA GLY A 308 -8.89 -2.22 -10.41
C GLY A 308 -9.19 -2.51 -11.89
N ASP A 309 -9.48 -1.48 -12.66
CA ASP A 309 -9.70 -1.56 -14.12
C ASP A 309 -8.44 -1.32 -14.94
N SER A 310 -7.31 -0.97 -14.33
CA SER A 310 -6.08 -0.63 -15.04
C SER A 310 -5.16 -1.83 -15.24
N LEU A 311 -4.62 -2.00 -16.45
CA LEU A 311 -3.57 -2.95 -16.78
C LEU A 311 -2.24 -2.21 -16.93
N THR A 312 -1.17 -2.79 -16.39
CA THR A 312 0.21 -2.33 -16.63
C THR A 312 1.16 -3.50 -16.76
N GLY A 313 2.22 -3.30 -17.55
CA GLY A 313 3.38 -4.18 -17.50
C GLY A 313 4.43 -3.81 -18.53
N THR A 314 5.43 -4.68 -18.61
CA THR A 314 6.63 -4.44 -19.40
C THR A 314 7.12 -5.71 -20.09
N VAL A 315 7.74 -5.55 -21.26
CA VAL A 315 8.51 -6.61 -21.92
C VAL A 315 9.85 -6.03 -22.35
N SER A 316 10.92 -6.82 -22.26
CA SER A 316 12.25 -6.46 -22.76
C SER A 316 12.44 -7.02 -24.16
N SER A 317 12.81 -6.16 -25.11
CA SER A 317 13.18 -6.53 -26.48
C SER A 317 14.66 -6.23 -26.70
N PRO A 318 15.46 -7.17 -27.23
CA PRO A 318 16.88 -6.93 -27.53
C PRO A 318 17.10 -5.78 -28.51
N SER A 319 16.20 -5.56 -29.47
CA SER A 319 16.32 -4.53 -30.50
C SER A 319 15.62 -3.22 -30.15
N CYS A 320 14.57 -3.27 -29.32
CA CYS A 320 13.72 -2.11 -29.05
C CYS A 320 13.74 -1.63 -27.59
N GLY A 321 14.59 -2.22 -26.74
CA GLY A 321 14.66 -1.88 -25.32
C GLY A 321 13.41 -2.32 -24.56
N THR A 322 13.03 -1.56 -23.54
CA THR A 322 11.85 -1.87 -22.71
C THR A 322 10.58 -1.36 -23.39
N ILE A 323 9.62 -2.24 -23.60
CA ILE A 323 8.28 -1.91 -24.07
C ILE A 323 7.38 -1.84 -22.84
N SER A 324 6.78 -0.68 -22.60
CA SER A 324 5.78 -0.48 -21.55
C SER A 324 4.39 -0.51 -22.16
N PHE A 325 3.45 -1.20 -21.51
CA PHE A 325 2.04 -1.20 -21.89
C PHE A 325 1.16 -0.74 -20.74
N SER A 326 0.12 -0.01 -21.09
CA SER A 326 -0.93 0.46 -20.18
C SER A 326 -2.28 0.31 -20.84
N GLY A 327 -3.30 -0.11 -20.09
CA GLY A 327 -4.64 -0.27 -20.63
C GLY A 327 -5.72 -0.26 -19.56
N SER A 328 -6.95 -0.50 -19.99
CA SER A 328 -8.11 -0.65 -19.12
C SER A 328 -9.01 -1.81 -19.54
N VAL A 329 -9.59 -2.51 -18.57
CA VAL A 329 -10.63 -3.53 -18.74
C VAL A 329 -11.98 -2.93 -18.36
N SER A 330 -12.95 -2.99 -19.27
CA SER A 330 -14.33 -2.58 -19.01
C SER A 330 -15.29 -3.64 -19.53
N GLY A 331 -15.92 -4.38 -18.60
CA GLY A 331 -16.77 -5.53 -18.95
C GLY A 331 -15.99 -6.60 -19.70
N ASN A 332 -16.43 -6.95 -20.91
CA ASN A 332 -15.75 -7.91 -21.79
C ASN A 332 -14.82 -7.25 -22.81
N SER A 333 -14.56 -5.96 -22.68
CA SER A 333 -13.70 -5.20 -23.59
C SER A 333 -12.42 -4.76 -22.89
N VAL A 334 -11.33 -4.73 -23.64
CA VAL A 334 -10.04 -4.22 -23.16
C VAL A 334 -9.39 -3.38 -24.25
N SER A 335 -8.77 -2.28 -23.84
CA SER A 335 -8.04 -1.40 -24.73
C SER A 335 -6.85 -0.77 -24.01
N GLY A 336 -5.87 -0.33 -24.78
CA GLY A 336 -4.70 0.32 -24.22
C GLY A 336 -3.73 0.83 -25.26
N SER A 337 -2.57 1.24 -24.76
CA SER A 337 -1.44 1.71 -25.54
C SER A 337 -0.16 1.00 -25.12
N TYR A 338 0.85 1.13 -25.96
CA TYR A 338 2.21 0.72 -25.67
C TYR A 338 3.22 1.73 -26.17
N SER A 339 4.39 1.77 -25.56
CA SER A 339 5.52 2.63 -25.95
C SER A 339 6.84 1.90 -25.74
N TYR A 340 7.76 2.03 -26.68
CA TYR A 340 9.14 1.55 -26.51
C TYR A 340 9.99 2.62 -25.83
N SER A 341 11.05 2.20 -25.13
CA SER A 341 12.01 3.12 -24.50
C SER A 341 12.87 3.88 -25.49
N THR A 342 13.05 3.35 -26.71
CA THR A 342 13.87 3.98 -27.77
C THR A 342 13.07 4.98 -28.61
N SER A 343 11.92 4.55 -29.12
CA SER A 343 11.01 5.32 -30.00
C SER A 343 9.83 4.46 -30.42
N GLY A 344 8.72 5.06 -30.86
CA GLY A 344 7.55 4.30 -31.33
C GLY A 344 6.52 4.04 -30.24
N SER A 345 5.27 3.89 -30.69
CA SER A 345 4.12 3.64 -29.82
C SER A 345 2.96 3.11 -30.65
N GLY A 346 1.97 2.54 -29.98
CA GLY A 346 0.76 2.10 -30.64
C GLY A 346 -0.38 1.89 -29.68
N SER A 347 -1.45 1.32 -30.23
CA SER A 347 -2.68 1.02 -29.51
C SER A 347 -3.10 -0.42 -29.76
N TRP A 348 -3.85 -0.96 -28.82
CA TRP A 348 -4.38 -2.31 -28.90
C TRP A 348 -5.79 -2.31 -28.32
N SER A 349 -6.63 -3.20 -28.84
CA SER A 349 -7.97 -3.43 -28.31
C SER A 349 -8.35 -4.89 -28.48
N GLY A 350 -9.35 -5.35 -27.74
CA GLY A 350 -9.85 -6.70 -27.85
C GLY A 350 -10.95 -7.00 -26.87
N SER A 351 -11.27 -8.28 -26.76
CA SER A 351 -12.32 -8.77 -25.89
C SER A 351 -11.95 -10.07 -25.21
N LYS A 352 -12.72 -10.41 -24.17
CA LYS A 352 -12.71 -11.73 -23.55
C LYS A 352 -13.17 -12.77 -24.57
N LYS A 353 -12.48 -13.91 -24.64
CA LYS A 353 -12.78 -15.02 -25.57
C LYS A 353 -13.78 -16.01 -24.99
#